data_AF-A0A929IGI4-F1
#
_entry.id   AF-A0A929IGI4-F1
#
_cell.length_a   1.000
_cell.length_b   1.000
_cell.length_c   1.000
_cell.angle_alpha   90.00
_cell.angle_beta   90.00
_cell.angle_gamma   90.00
#
_symmetry.space_group_name_H-M   'P 1'
#
loop_
_entity.id
_entity.type
_entity.pdbx_description
1 polymer ?
#
loop_
_entity_poly.entity_id
_entity_poly.type
_entity_poly.pdbx_seq_one_letter_code
_entity_poly.pdbx_strand_id
1 'polypeptide(L)'
;MTVLLSLLVFAAVPAQAQETVQARGWSKATYGRIIFDWPKPVKHSARVEGGALLVEFSRPMRGELDRVVKYLGDYVTSAELTGGGKVARFGLAGNFDVDSFATGASVVIDLRRVTAAA
;
A
#
# COMPACT_ATOMS: atom_id res chain seq x y z
N MET A 1 44.22 -17.77 31.03
CA MET A 1 43.70 -17.47 29.68
C MET A 1 42.19 -17.30 29.82
N THR A 2 41.75 -16.07 30.01
CA THR A 2 40.35 -15.74 30.32
C THR A 2 39.52 -15.82 29.04
N VAL A 3 38.57 -16.77 28.96
CA VAL A 3 37.63 -16.85 27.84
C VAL A 3 36.45 -15.95 28.16
N LEU A 4 36.34 -14.83 27.45
CA LEU A 4 35.24 -13.88 27.54
C LEU A 4 34.03 -14.47 26.80
N LEU A 5 32.98 -14.80 27.54
CA LEU A 5 31.73 -15.34 26.99
C LEU A 5 30.88 -14.16 26.46
N SER A 6 30.89 -13.95 25.14
CA SER A 6 30.07 -12.92 24.49
C SER A 6 28.60 -13.37 24.45
N LEU A 7 27.75 -12.71 25.22
CA LEU A 7 26.31 -12.91 25.22
C LEU A 7 25.68 -12.20 24.00
N LEU A 8 25.31 -12.96 22.97
CA LEU A 8 24.50 -12.47 21.85
C LEU A 8 23.06 -12.28 22.31
N VAL A 9 22.68 -11.04 22.63
CA VAL A 9 21.28 -10.66 22.87
C VAL A 9 20.59 -10.51 21.51
N PHE A 10 19.85 -11.54 21.09
CA PHE A 10 18.89 -11.42 20.00
C PHE A 10 17.69 -10.61 20.51
N ALA A 11 17.60 -9.32 20.12
CA ALA A 11 16.41 -8.53 20.34
C ALA A 11 15.29 -9.04 19.41
N ALA A 12 14.30 -9.73 19.97
CA ALA A 12 13.09 -10.09 19.25
C ALA A 12 12.34 -8.81 18.87
N VAL A 13 12.33 -8.47 17.58
CA VAL A 13 11.50 -7.36 17.07
C VAL A 13 10.04 -7.78 17.26
N PRO A 14 9.22 -7.02 18.01
CA PRO A 14 7.82 -7.39 18.21
C PRO A 14 7.10 -7.37 16.86
N ALA A 15 6.59 -8.53 16.45
CA ALA A 15 5.72 -8.64 15.30
C ALA A 15 4.41 -7.89 15.63
N GLN A 16 4.22 -6.70 15.03
CA GLN A 16 2.95 -5.99 15.15
C GLN A 16 1.84 -6.86 14.54
N ALA A 17 0.77 -7.08 15.29
CA ALA A 17 -0.37 -7.85 14.79
C ALA A 17 -0.96 -7.18 13.54
N GLN A 18 -1.21 -8.00 12.52
CA GLN A 18 -1.68 -7.54 11.22
C GLN A 18 -3.19 -7.23 11.27
N GLU A 19 -3.54 -5.99 10.96
CA GLU A 19 -4.92 -5.50 11.01
C GLU A 19 -5.71 -5.93 9.78
N THR A 20 -6.96 -6.37 9.95
CA THR A 20 -7.85 -6.62 8.80
C THR A 20 -8.25 -5.30 8.18
N VAL A 21 -7.88 -5.08 6.93
CA VAL A 21 -8.19 -3.86 6.18
C VAL A 21 -8.90 -4.25 4.90
N GLN A 22 -10.06 -3.65 4.65
CA GLN A 22 -10.73 -3.85 3.37
C GLN A 22 -10.17 -2.87 2.33
N ALA A 23 -9.77 -3.41 1.18
CA ALA A 23 -9.36 -2.62 0.04
C ALA A 23 -10.45 -2.65 -1.04
N ARG A 24 -10.84 -1.48 -1.55
CA ARG A 24 -11.89 -1.34 -2.56
C ARG A 24 -11.44 -0.40 -3.67
N GLY A 25 -11.81 -0.73 -4.90
CA GLY A 25 -11.56 0.10 -6.08
C GLY A 25 -12.84 0.82 -6.52
N TRP A 26 -12.67 2.04 -7.02
CA TRP A 26 -13.72 2.81 -7.67
C TRP A 26 -13.12 3.59 -8.84
N SER A 27 -13.70 3.49 -10.04
CA SER A 27 -13.29 4.33 -11.18
C SER A 27 -14.39 5.33 -11.55
N LYS A 28 -13.96 6.50 -12.01
CA LYS A 28 -14.76 7.44 -12.81
C LYS A 28 -14.00 7.71 -14.11
N ALA A 29 -14.63 8.40 -15.06
CA ALA A 29 -14.05 8.67 -16.38
C ALA A 29 -12.64 9.30 -16.33
N THR A 30 -12.33 10.07 -15.28
CA THR A 30 -11.09 10.86 -15.18
C THR A 30 -10.05 10.32 -14.20
N TYR A 31 -10.42 9.41 -13.28
CA TYR A 31 -9.49 8.87 -12.29
C TYR A 31 -9.93 7.50 -11.74
N GLY A 32 -8.94 6.73 -11.28
CA GLY A 32 -9.13 5.52 -10.48
C GLY A 32 -8.88 5.83 -9.01
N ARG A 33 -9.65 5.24 -8.10
CA ARG A 33 -9.55 5.45 -6.66
C ARG A 33 -9.47 4.12 -5.93
N ILE A 34 -8.47 3.99 -5.07
CA ILE A 34 -8.34 2.87 -4.12
C ILE A 34 -8.64 3.40 -2.73
N ILE A 35 -9.47 2.68 -1.98
CA ILE A 35 -9.80 3.00 -0.60
C ILE A 35 -9.40 1.84 0.29
N PHE A 36 -8.61 2.12 1.31
CA PHE A 36 -8.28 1.20 2.39
C PHE A 36 -9.05 1.61 3.64
N ASP A 37 -9.99 0.78 4.05
CA ASP A 37 -10.81 1.00 5.25
C ASP A 37 -10.12 0.37 6.45
N TRP A 38 -9.40 1.19 7.23
CA TRP A 38 -8.71 0.74 8.44
C TRP A 38 -9.65 0.78 9.65
N PRO A 39 -9.41 -0.06 10.67
CA PRO A 39 -10.18 0.00 11.92
C PRO A 39 -9.87 1.26 12.74
N LYS A 40 -8.71 1.90 12.54
CA LYS A 40 -8.26 3.14 13.19
C LYS A 40 -7.40 3.97 12.23
N PRO A 41 -7.30 5.30 12.39
CA PRO A 41 -6.43 6.14 11.57
C PRO A 41 -4.99 5.61 11.50
N VAL A 42 -4.40 5.62 10.30
CA VAL A 42 -3.04 5.13 10.03
C VAL A 42 -2.23 6.18 9.29
N LYS A 43 -0.93 6.25 9.57
CA LYS A 43 -0.02 7.05 8.75
C LYS A 43 0.28 6.28 7.46
N HIS A 44 0.32 6.99 6.34
CA HIS A 44 0.59 6.39 5.04
C HIS A 44 1.45 7.32 4.18
N SER A 45 2.07 6.73 3.16
CA SER A 45 2.65 7.42 2.02
C SER A 45 2.27 6.66 0.74
N ALA A 46 2.20 7.38 -0.38
CA ALA A 46 1.95 6.78 -1.69
C ALA A 46 2.91 7.39 -2.71
N ARG A 47 3.51 6.53 -3.55
CA ARG A 47 4.43 6.94 -4.61
C ARG A 47 4.35 6.00 -5.79
N VAL A 48 4.63 6.52 -6.98
CA VAL A 48 4.83 5.71 -8.18
C VAL A 48 6.33 5.52 -8.41
N GLU A 49 6.75 4.27 -8.54
CA GLU A 49 8.15 3.91 -8.82
C GLU A 49 8.21 2.63 -9.64
N GLY A 50 9.02 2.63 -10.70
CA GLY A 50 9.28 1.42 -11.50
C GLY A 50 8.02 0.79 -12.09
N GLY A 51 7.06 1.61 -12.53
CA GLY A 51 5.79 1.13 -13.09
C GLY A 51 4.81 0.55 -12.06
N ALA A 52 5.03 0.81 -10.77
CA ALA A 52 4.15 0.37 -9.69
C ALA A 52 3.75 1.53 -8.77
N LEU A 53 2.52 1.47 -8.28
CA LEU A 53 2.09 2.24 -7.13
C LEU A 53 2.51 1.49 -5.85
N LEU A 54 3.24 2.17 -4.98
CA LEU A 54 3.60 1.70 -3.65
C LEU A 54 2.83 2.52 -2.61
N VAL A 55 1.96 1.85 -1.85
CA VAL A 55 1.25 2.44 -0.70
C VAL A 55 1.83 1.83 0.57
N GLU A 56 2.56 2.64 1.34
CA GLU A 56 3.19 2.22 2.59
C GLU A 56 2.36 2.69 3.78
N PHE A 57 2.19 1.83 4.77
CA PHE A 57 1.47 2.08 6.01
C PHE A 57 2.36 1.89 7.23
N SER A 58 2.16 2.71 8.26
CA SER A 58 2.92 2.56 9.51
C SER A 58 2.61 1.27 10.28
N ARG A 59 1.48 0.63 10.01
CA ARG A 59 1.03 -0.63 10.63
C ARG A 59 0.82 -1.70 9.54
N PRO A 60 1.07 -2.98 9.83
CA PRO A 60 0.83 -4.05 8.86
C PRO A 60 -0.67 -4.32 8.69
N MET A 61 -1.11 -4.54 7.45
CA MET A 61 -2.47 -4.97 7.12
C MET A 61 -2.51 -6.35 6.48
N ARG A 62 -3.60 -7.08 6.69
CA ARG A 62 -4.04 -8.27 5.94
C ARG A 62 -5.34 -7.91 5.27
N GLY A 63 -5.50 -8.37 4.05
CA GLY A 63 -6.71 -8.14 3.27
C GLY A 63 -6.52 -8.63 1.84
N GLU A 64 -7.66 -8.79 1.18
CA GLU A 64 -7.71 -9.19 -0.23
C GLU A 64 -7.61 -7.95 -1.11
N LEU A 65 -6.65 -7.95 -2.06
CA LEU A 65 -6.47 -6.84 -3.01
C LEU A 65 -7.06 -7.14 -4.40
N ASP A 66 -7.42 -8.39 -4.69
CA ASP A 66 -7.92 -8.83 -6.01
C ASP A 66 -9.14 -8.05 -6.48
N ARG A 67 -10.01 -7.63 -5.55
CA ARG A 67 -11.17 -6.79 -5.88
C ARG A 67 -10.73 -5.46 -6.47
N VAL A 68 -9.66 -4.85 -5.96
CA VAL A 68 -9.13 -3.59 -6.49
C VAL A 68 -8.71 -3.80 -7.95
N VAL A 69 -7.96 -4.86 -8.24
CA VAL A 69 -7.51 -5.19 -9.60
C VAL A 69 -8.71 -5.39 -10.53
N LYS A 70 -9.70 -6.15 -10.10
CA LYS A 70 -10.92 -6.41 -10.88
C LYS A 70 -11.69 -5.13 -11.24
N TYR A 71 -11.81 -4.17 -10.31
CA TYR A 71 -12.56 -2.93 -10.54
C TYR A 71 -11.76 -1.82 -11.23
N LEU A 72 -10.43 -1.88 -11.17
CA LEU A 72 -9.54 -0.85 -11.68
C LEU A 72 -8.59 -1.37 -12.77
N GLY A 73 -9.01 -2.33 -13.59
CA GLY A 73 -8.16 -2.96 -14.61
C GLY A 73 -7.53 -1.97 -15.62
N ASP A 74 -8.16 -0.81 -15.86
CA ASP A 74 -7.61 0.26 -16.70
C ASP A 74 -6.47 1.06 -16.04
N TYR A 75 -6.20 0.80 -14.76
CA TYR A 75 -5.25 1.54 -13.92
C TYR A 75 -4.21 0.62 -13.30
N VAL A 76 -4.61 -0.55 -12.80
CA VAL A 76 -3.75 -1.51 -12.11
C VAL A 76 -3.86 -2.91 -12.73
N THR A 77 -2.73 -3.60 -12.86
CA THR A 77 -2.62 -4.92 -13.50
C THR A 77 -2.41 -6.06 -12.52
N SER A 78 -1.93 -5.75 -11.32
CA SER A 78 -1.61 -6.70 -10.26
C SER A 78 -1.68 -6.02 -8.91
N ALA A 79 -1.81 -6.80 -7.84
CA ALA A 79 -1.74 -6.31 -6.47
C ALA A 79 -1.09 -7.35 -5.55
N GLU A 80 -0.23 -6.90 -4.65
CA GLU A 80 0.40 -7.76 -3.64
C GLU A 80 0.67 -7.00 -2.34
N LEU A 81 0.66 -7.73 -1.22
CA LEU A 81 1.13 -7.22 0.06
C LEU A 81 2.58 -7.66 0.29
N THR A 82 3.47 -6.70 0.48
CA THR A 82 4.90 -6.91 0.73
C THR A 82 5.33 -6.25 2.04
N GLY A 83 6.60 -6.39 2.43
CA GLY A 83 7.13 -5.76 3.65
C GLY A 83 6.40 -6.20 4.93
N GLY A 84 5.98 -7.47 5.01
CA GLY A 84 5.19 -7.98 6.13
C GLY A 84 3.78 -7.39 6.21
N GLY A 85 3.20 -6.96 5.08
CA GLY A 85 1.86 -6.35 5.01
C GLY A 85 1.84 -4.84 5.24
N LYS A 86 3.00 -4.19 5.35
CA LYS A 86 3.08 -2.72 5.45
C LYS A 86 3.03 -2.02 4.09
N VAL A 87 3.29 -2.73 2.99
CA VAL A 87 3.31 -2.16 1.65
C VAL A 87 2.30 -2.88 0.76
N ALA A 88 1.28 -2.16 0.30
CA ALA A 88 0.43 -2.60 -0.79
C ALA A 88 1.02 -2.12 -2.11
N ARG A 89 1.50 -3.05 -2.93
CA ARG A 89 2.11 -2.78 -4.24
C ARG A 89 1.12 -3.12 -5.33
N PHE A 90 0.91 -2.20 -6.26
CA PHE A 90 0.06 -2.39 -7.43
C PHE A 90 0.87 -2.16 -8.70
N GLY A 91 0.92 -3.14 -9.60
CA GLY A 91 1.45 -2.90 -10.94
C GLY A 91 0.52 -1.94 -11.69
N LEU A 92 1.07 -0.93 -12.36
CA LEU A 92 0.29 0.06 -13.09
C LEU A 92 0.11 -0.34 -14.57
N ALA A 93 -1.05 -0.04 -15.13
CA ALA A 93 -1.38 -0.27 -16.54
C ALA A 93 -0.83 0.81 -17.49
N GLY A 94 -0.20 1.85 -16.95
CA GLY A 94 0.29 3.01 -17.69
C GLY A 94 0.92 4.05 -16.76
N ASN A 95 1.13 5.25 -17.30
CA ASN A 95 1.70 6.37 -16.54
C ASN A 95 0.60 7.14 -15.81
N PHE A 96 0.69 7.15 -14.49
CA PHE A 96 -0.26 7.83 -13.62
C PHE A 96 0.47 8.70 -12.59
N ASP A 97 -0.12 9.85 -12.30
CA ASP A 97 0.17 10.59 -11.08
C ASP A 97 -0.67 10.03 -9.93
N VAL A 98 -0.08 10.07 -8.74
CA VAL A 98 -0.71 9.64 -7.50
C VAL A 98 -0.96 10.81 -6.58
N ASP A 99 -2.15 10.84 -5.99
CA ASP A 99 -2.50 11.69 -4.87
C ASP A 99 -3.06 10.82 -3.75
N SER A 100 -2.78 11.15 -2.50
CA SER A 100 -3.20 10.33 -1.35
C SER A 100 -3.53 11.17 -0.14
N PHE A 101 -4.61 10.80 0.55
CA PHE A 101 -5.05 11.47 1.76
C PHE A 101 -5.80 10.53 2.70
N ALA A 102 -5.87 10.90 3.97
CA ALA A 102 -6.69 10.19 4.97
C ALA A 102 -8.01 10.93 5.21
N THR A 103 -9.08 10.18 5.39
CA THR A 103 -10.38 10.68 5.84
C THR A 103 -10.92 9.76 6.93
N GLY A 104 -10.93 10.24 8.19
CA GLY A 104 -11.19 9.39 9.35
C GLY A 104 -10.20 8.23 9.44
N ALA A 105 -10.70 7.00 9.41
CA ALA A 105 -9.89 5.78 9.37
C ALA A 105 -9.69 5.22 7.95
N SER A 106 -10.18 5.89 6.90
CA SER A 106 -9.96 5.45 5.53
C SER A 106 -8.75 6.17 4.92
N VAL A 107 -7.93 5.43 4.18
CA VAL A 107 -6.88 5.99 3.32
C VAL A 107 -7.34 5.92 1.87
N VAL A 108 -7.29 7.04 1.18
CA VAL A 108 -7.74 7.19 -0.21
C VAL A 108 -6.54 7.46 -1.09
N ILE A 109 -6.42 6.70 -2.17
CA ILE A 109 -5.39 6.84 -3.19
C ILE A 109 -6.07 7.12 -4.53
N ASP A 110 -5.75 8.22 -5.17
CA ASP A 110 -6.23 8.58 -6.50
C ASP A 110 -5.12 8.43 -7.54
N LEU A 111 -5.45 7.77 -8.65
CA LEU A 111 -4.61 7.61 -9.83
C LEU A 111 -5.20 8.42 -10.98
N ARG A 112 -4.42 9.36 -11.52
CA ARG A 112 -4.81 10.21 -12.66
C ARG A 112 -3.83 9.99 -13.80
N ARG A 113 -4.33 9.85 -15.03
CA ARG A 113 -3.46 9.68 -16.19
C ARG A 113 -2.58 10.92 -16.34
N VAL A 114 -1.28 10.70 -16.53
CA VAL A 114 -0.39 11.77 -16.96
C VAL A 114 -0.66 11.98 -18.44
N THR A 115 -1.41 13.02 -18.79
CA THR A 115 -1.41 13.51 -20.17
C THR A 115 -0.05 14.14 -20.42
N ALA A 116 0.71 13.59 -21.37
CA ALA A 116 1.88 14.29 -21.88
C ALA A 116 1.44 15.69 -22.34
N ALA A 117 2.15 16.73 -21.92
CA ALA A 117 2.05 18.02 -22.58
C ALA A 117 2.43 17.78 -24.05
N ALA A 118 1.52 18.16 -24.97
CA ALA A 118 1.75 18.11 -26.41
C ALA A 118 2.88 19.07 -26.82
#